data_AF-A0A1H0Z5T4-F1
#
_entry.id   AF-A0A1H0Z5T4-F1
#
_cell.length_a   1.000
_cell.length_b   1.000
_cell.length_c   1.000
_cell.angle_alpha   90.00
_cell.angle_beta   90.00
_cell.angle_gamma   90.00
#
_symmetry.space_group_name_H-M   'P 1'
#
loop_
_entity.id
_entity.type
_entity.pdbx_description
1 polymer ?
#
loop_
_entity_poly.entity_id
_entity_poly.type
_entity_poly.pdbx_seq_one_letter_code
_entity_poly.pdbx_strand_id
1 'polypeptide(L)'
;MATNPELEALEKVVAFGLATAAQAIRREAEVTRAVAKATYNGHTANGKARFADDLANSLGSNKGAADYLGLSEARISQLRKNARKNGK
;
A
#
# COMPACT_ATOMS: atom_id res chain seq x y z
N MET A 1 -20.92 38.62 17.06
CA MET A 1 -21.52 37.29 16.79
C MET A 1 -21.09 36.39 17.94
N ALA A 2 -22.03 35.91 18.75
CA ALA A 2 -21.72 34.94 19.79
C ALA A 2 -21.51 33.58 19.11
N THR A 3 -20.33 32.98 19.25
CA THR A 3 -20.12 31.61 18.80
C THR A 3 -20.90 30.67 19.71
N ASN A 4 -21.61 29.72 19.12
CA ASN A 4 -22.36 28.73 19.89
C ASN A 4 -21.37 27.69 20.43
N PRO A 5 -21.15 27.62 21.75
CA PRO A 5 -20.14 26.73 22.34
C PRO A 5 -20.43 25.24 22.10
N GLU A 6 -21.69 24.86 21.92
CA GLU A 6 -22.08 23.48 21.59
C GLU A 6 -21.66 23.12 20.16
N LEU A 7 -21.76 24.08 19.23
CA LEU A 7 -21.31 23.91 17.85
C LEU A 7 -19.79 23.75 17.79
N GLU A 8 -19.04 24.59 18.52
CA GLU A 8 -17.57 24.46 18.61
C GLU A 8 -17.14 23.13 19.24
N ALA A 9 -17.86 22.64 20.25
CA ALA A 9 -17.61 21.35 20.87
C ALA A 9 -17.84 20.20 19.88
N LEU A 10 -18.94 20.26 19.12
CA LEU A 10 -19.25 19.26 18.09
C LEU A 10 -18.19 19.25 16.99
N GLU A 11 -17.78 20.42 16.49
CA GLU A 11 -16.72 20.56 15.48
C GLU A 11 -15.40 19.93 15.95
N LYS A 12 -15.02 20.15 17.21
CA LYS A 12 -13.81 19.53 17.80
C LYS A 12 -13.89 18.01 17.85
N VAL A 13 -15.04 17.45 18.23
CA VAL A 13 -15.25 15.99 18.29
C VAL A 13 -15.17 15.39 16.90
N VAL A 14 -15.80 16.00 15.90
CA VAL A 14 -15.77 15.54 14.51
C VAL A 14 -14.34 15.61 13.95
N ALA A 15 -13.64 16.73 14.15
CA ALA A 15 -12.27 16.90 13.69
C ALA A 15 -11.32 15.86 14.33
N PHE A 16 -11.47 15.64 15.64
CA PHE A 16 -10.69 14.62 16.36
C PHE A 16 -10.96 13.21 15.81
N GLY A 17 -12.24 12.82 15.67
CA GLY A 17 -12.63 11.51 15.16
C GLY A 17 -12.10 11.24 13.74
N LEU A 18 -12.23 12.22 12.84
CA LEU A 18 -11.70 12.11 11.48
C LEU A 18 -10.16 12.03 11.47
N ALA A 19 -9.48 12.79 12.33
CA ALA A 19 -8.02 12.71 12.46
C ALA A 19 -7.56 11.34 12.95
N THR A 20 -8.25 10.76 13.94
CA THR A 20 -7.97 9.41 14.44
C THR A 20 -8.18 8.35 13.35
N ALA A 21 -9.29 8.43 12.60
CA ALA A 21 -9.56 7.53 11.48
C ALA A 21 -8.47 7.63 10.40
N ALA A 22 -8.06 8.85 10.03
CA ALA A 22 -6.99 9.07 9.07
C ALA A 22 -5.65 8.48 9.55
N GLN A 23 -5.32 8.58 10.84
CA GLN A 23 -4.12 7.96 11.41
C GLN A 23 -4.19 6.43 11.38
N ALA A 24 -5.36 5.84 11.68
CA ALA A 24 -5.56 4.39 11.63
C ALA A 24 -5.34 3.86 10.20
N ILE A 25 -5.93 4.51 9.19
CA ILE A 25 -5.76 4.15 7.78
C ILE A 25 -4.29 4.23 7.36
N ARG A 26 -3.57 5.27 7.77
CA ARG A 26 -2.12 5.40 7.46
C ARG A 26 -1.30 4.27 8.09
N ARG A 27 -1.56 3.94 9.36
CA ARG A 27 -0.88 2.82 10.05
C ARG A 27 -1.18 1.49 9.37
N GLU A 28 -2.43 1.24 9.01
CA GLU A 28 -2.80 0.00 8.32
C GLU A 28 -2.12 -0.11 6.95
N ALA A 29 -2.04 0.99 6.20
CA ALA A 29 -1.31 1.04 4.93
C ALA A 29 0.20 0.74 5.11
N GLU A 30 0.82 1.30 6.16
CA GLU A 30 2.23 1.04 6.48
C GLU A 30 2.48 -0.42 6.88
N VAL A 31 1.62 -0.99 7.73
CA VAL A 31 1.70 -2.40 8.15
C VAL A 31 1.51 -3.32 6.95
N THR A 32 0.50 -3.07 6.12
CA THR A 32 0.23 -3.86 4.92
C THR A 32 1.42 -3.84 3.96
N ARG A 33 2.05 -2.67 3.81
CA ARG A 33 3.27 -2.53 3.01
C ARG A 33 4.44 -3.30 3.60
N ALA A 34 4.62 -3.28 4.93
CA ALA A 34 5.67 -4.03 5.61
C ALA A 34 5.48 -5.56 5.45
N VAL A 35 4.24 -6.04 5.60
CA VAL A 35 3.88 -7.45 5.38
C VAL A 35 4.14 -7.85 3.94
N ALA A 36 3.71 -7.05 2.95
CA ALA A 36 3.97 -7.34 1.54
C ALA A 36 5.47 -7.44 1.23
N LYS A 37 6.30 -6.57 1.81
CA LYS A 37 7.78 -6.65 1.69
C LYS A 37 8.34 -7.90 2.34
N ALA A 38 7.88 -8.26 3.54
CA ALA A 38 8.32 -9.47 4.23
C ALA A 38 7.98 -10.73 3.41
N THR A 39 6.74 -10.81 2.91
CA THR A 39 6.27 -11.89 2.04
C THR A 39 7.09 -11.95 0.75
N TYR A 40 7.29 -10.82 0.07
CA TYR A 40 8.15 -10.76 -1.11
C TYR A 40 9.55 -11.28 -0.82
N ASN A 41 10.17 -10.84 0.29
CA ASN A 41 11.52 -11.24 0.66
C ASN A 41 11.64 -12.73 0.97
N GLY A 42 10.60 -13.33 1.58
CA GLY A 42 10.52 -14.75 1.90
C GLY A 42 10.34 -15.67 0.69
N HIS A 43 9.95 -15.13 -0.47
CA HIS A 43 9.84 -15.94 -1.68
C HIS A 43 11.19 -16.26 -2.34
N THR A 44 11.23 -17.41 -3.03
CA THR A 44 12.30 -17.77 -3.97
C THR A 44 12.36 -16.79 -5.14
N ALA A 45 13.40 -16.84 -5.98
CA ALA A 45 13.50 -15.96 -7.15
C ALA A 45 12.27 -16.06 -8.09
N ASN A 46 11.77 -17.28 -8.33
CA ASN A 46 10.55 -17.50 -9.13
C ASN A 46 9.29 -17.03 -8.40
N GLY A 47 9.21 -17.26 -7.08
CA GLY A 47 8.10 -16.76 -6.27
C GLY A 47 8.03 -15.23 -6.25
N LYS A 48 9.18 -14.55 -6.14
CA LYS A 48 9.31 -13.09 -6.21
C LYS A 48 8.79 -12.53 -7.53
N ALA A 49 9.07 -13.22 -8.64
CA ALA A 49 8.59 -12.82 -9.95
C ALA A 49 7.06 -12.91 -10.04
N ARG A 50 6.47 -14.04 -9.62
CA ARG A 50 5.02 -14.25 -9.62
C ARG A 50 4.31 -13.26 -8.69
N PHE A 51 4.79 -13.13 -7.46
CA PHE A 51 4.26 -12.19 -6.48
C PHE A 51 4.27 -10.74 -7.00
N ALA A 52 5.36 -10.31 -7.64
CA ALA A 52 5.44 -8.96 -8.21
C ALA A 52 4.48 -8.75 -9.40
N ASP A 53 4.18 -9.79 -10.19
CA ASP A 53 3.19 -9.71 -11.27
C ASP A 53 1.77 -9.62 -10.72
N ASP A 54 1.42 -10.48 -9.75
CA ASP A 54 0.10 -10.47 -9.09
C ASP A 54 -0.15 -9.14 -8.38
N LEU A 55 0.86 -8.62 -7.67
CA LEU A 55 0.78 -7.32 -7.00
C LEU A 55 0.59 -6.17 -7.99
N ALA A 56 1.35 -6.15 -9.10
CA ALA A 56 1.21 -5.12 -10.12
C ALA A 56 -0.14 -5.18 -10.85
N ASN A 57 -0.69 -6.38 -11.06
CA ASN A 57 -2.03 -6.55 -11.62
C ASN A 57 -3.11 -6.06 -10.64
N SER A 58 -2.97 -6.39 -9.35
CA SER A 58 -3.91 -5.97 -8.29
C SER A 58 -3.92 -4.45 -8.09
N LEU A 59 -2.75 -3.81 -8.16
CA LEU A 59 -2.61 -2.35 -8.04
C LEU A 59 -2.83 -1.61 -9.37
N GLY A 60 -3.03 -2.33 -10.47
CA GLY A 60 -3.20 -1.78 -11.82
C GLY A 60 -1.97 -1.03 -12.38
N SER A 61 -0.82 -1.05 -11.69
CA SER A 61 0.36 -0.28 -12.11
C SER A 61 1.68 -0.88 -11.63
N ASN A 62 2.70 -0.81 -12.49
CA ASN A 62 4.09 -1.13 -12.12
C ASN A 62 4.62 -0.17 -11.06
N LYS A 63 4.25 1.11 -11.17
CA LYS A 63 4.59 2.16 -10.22
C LYS A 63 4.07 1.85 -8.83
N GLY A 64 2.78 1.54 -8.71
CA GLY A 64 2.16 1.17 -7.43
C GLY A 64 2.86 -0.01 -6.78
N ALA A 65 3.16 -1.07 -7.53
CA ALA A 65 3.90 -2.22 -7.01
C ALA A 65 5.36 -1.89 -6.62
N ALA A 66 6.03 -1.05 -7.41
CA ALA A 66 7.38 -0.59 -7.13
C ALA A 66 7.43 0.22 -5.82
N ASP A 67 6.52 1.17 -5.67
CA ASP A 67 6.37 1.95 -4.45
C ASP A 67 6.03 1.03 -3.27
N TYR A 68 5.07 0.10 -3.42
CA TYR A 68 4.71 -0.85 -2.37
C TYR A 68 5.93 -1.65 -1.87
N LEU A 69 6.70 -2.22 -2.80
CA LEU A 69 7.85 -3.07 -2.48
C LEU A 69 9.14 -2.30 -2.18
N GLY A 70 9.20 -0.99 -2.45
CA GLY A 70 10.43 -0.22 -2.35
C GLY A 70 11.46 -0.65 -3.40
N LEU A 71 11.00 -1.00 -4.60
CA LEU A 71 11.82 -1.39 -5.75
C LEU A 71 11.72 -0.33 -6.84
N SER A 72 12.57 -0.43 -7.87
CA SER A 72 12.40 0.41 -9.07
C SER A 72 11.31 -0.15 -9.99
N GLU A 73 10.62 0.72 -10.72
CA GLU A 73 9.62 0.32 -11.72
C GLU A 73 10.24 -0.60 -12.80
N ALA A 74 11.50 -0.37 -13.16
CA ALA A 74 12.26 -1.22 -14.07
C ALA A 74 12.44 -2.65 -13.51
N ARG A 75 12.71 -2.78 -12.21
CA ARG A 75 12.84 -4.08 -11.55
C ARG A 75 11.52 -4.84 -11.54
N ILE A 76 10.40 -4.16 -11.27
CA ILE A 76 9.06 -4.75 -11.37
C ILE A 76 8.80 -5.24 -12.79
N SER A 77 9.06 -4.41 -13.81
CA SER A 77 8.89 -4.79 -15.22
C SER A 77 9.69 -6.05 -15.59
N GLN A 78 10.94 -6.16 -15.11
CA GLN A 78 11.77 -7.35 -15.31
C GLN A 78 11.16 -8.60 -14.62
N LEU A 79 10.73 -8.46 -13.37
CA LEU A 79 10.11 -9.55 -12.60
C LEU A 79 8.84 -10.07 -13.29
N ARG A 80 7.99 -9.17 -13.78
CA ARG A 80 6.78 -9.53 -14.53
C ARG A 80 7.09 -10.29 -15.81
N LYS A 81 8.10 -9.85 -16.57
CA LYS A 81 8.58 -10.58 -17.76
C LYS A 81 9.04 -11.99 -17.42
N ASN A 82 9.75 -12.16 -16.30
CA ASN A 82 10.22 -13.47 -15.85
C ASN A 82 9.06 -14.38 -15.38
N ALA A 83 8.07 -13.83 -14.68
CA ALA A 83 6.90 -14.58 -14.24
C ALA A 83 6.14 -15.23 -15.42
N ARG A 84 5.95 -14.46 -16.50
CA ARG A 84 5.26 -14.93 -17.72
C ARG A 84 6.03 -15.98 -18.51
N LYS A 85 7.37 -16.00 -18.40
CA LYS A 85 8.20 -17.04 -19.02
C LYS A 85 8.16 -18.35 -18.23
N ASN A 86 8.08 -18.27 -16.90
CA ASN A 86 8.11 -19.43 -15.98
C ASN A 86 6.71 -19.94 -15.58
N GLY A 87 5.67 -19.47 -16.26
CA GLY A 87 4.29 -19.98 -16.17
C GLY A 87 3.88 -20.84 -17.37
N LYS A 88 4.82 -21.16 -18.26
CA LYS A 88 4.68 -22.14 -19.34
C LYS A 88 5.38 -23.44 -18.96
#